data_AF-L5N0P5-F1
#
_entry.id   AF-L5N0P5-F1
#
_cell.length_a   1.000
_cell.length_b   1.000
_cell.length_c   1.000
_cell.angle_alpha   90.00
_cell.angle_beta   90.00
_cell.angle_gamma   90.00
#
_symmetry.space_group_name_H-M   'P 1'
#
loop_
_entity.id
_entity.type
_entity.pdbx_description
1 polymer ?
#
loop_
_entity_poly.entity_id
_entity_poly.type
_entity_poly.pdbx_seq_one_letter_code
_entity_poly.pdbx_strand_id
1 'polypeptide(L)'
;MLATGAVHHSLVRNGLRNHAGLVVESGDPREVHHLATLVGYGAGAVNPYLAYQTIEDVVAGPDGADEGEAIDAYVHALEDGLLKTMAKMGISTVESYRGAQIFEAVGLESDFVAEYFEGTEIRTEGIGLDVIEEDLLTRHAAAFGADPKLERQGEYENRSAGIHHGWNPQTVGTLQQSVRAGDYEKYKEFAELVNDQSKQLKALRGLLEFDSDREPVDIDEVEPVEDIVTRFSTAAMSLGSLSPEAHENNSIAMNRIGGKSNSGEGGEPPERFGTEKECNVKQVASGRFGVTSHYLSSA
;
A
#
# COMPACT_ATOMS: atom_id res chain seq x y z
N MET A 1 -1.69 12.18 15.87
CA MET A 1 -3.04 12.12 15.25
C MET A 1 -4.14 12.04 16.31
N LEU A 2 -4.11 11.05 17.23
CA LEU A 2 -5.12 10.88 18.29
C LEU A 2 -5.44 12.17 19.07
N ALA A 3 -4.44 12.88 19.57
CA ALA A 3 -4.65 14.15 20.27
C ALA A 3 -5.37 15.21 19.41
N THR A 4 -5.02 15.31 18.12
CA THR A 4 -5.65 16.23 17.17
C THR A 4 -7.12 15.88 16.96
N GLY A 5 -7.43 14.60 16.71
CA GLY A 5 -8.81 14.11 16.55
C GLY A 5 -9.64 14.36 17.80
N ALA A 6 -9.14 13.93 18.96
CA ALA A 6 -9.83 14.11 20.24
C ALA A 6 -10.20 15.59 20.51
N VAL A 7 -9.24 16.51 20.35
CA VAL A 7 -9.49 17.95 20.56
C VAL A 7 -10.43 18.49 19.48
N HIS A 8 -10.22 18.11 18.21
CA HIS A 8 -11.05 18.55 17.10
C HIS A 8 -12.52 18.18 17.31
N HIS A 9 -12.79 16.89 17.55
CA HIS A 9 -14.13 16.35 17.74
C HIS A 9 -14.79 16.89 19.01
N SER A 10 -14.05 17.01 20.12
CA SER A 10 -14.56 17.64 21.34
C SER A 10 -14.98 19.10 21.10
N LEU A 11 -14.17 19.90 20.40
CA LEU A 11 -14.53 21.27 20.06
C LEU A 11 -15.74 21.34 19.12
N VAL A 12 -15.89 20.39 18.18
CA VAL A 12 -17.06 20.31 17.30
C VAL A 12 -18.32 19.99 18.11
N ARG A 13 -18.29 18.95 18.95
CA ARG A 13 -19.41 18.53 19.81
C ARG A 13 -19.90 19.65 20.73
N ASN A 14 -18.99 20.50 21.20
CA ASN A 14 -19.30 21.62 22.07
C ASN A 14 -19.59 22.94 21.34
N GLY A 15 -19.60 22.97 20.00
CA GLY A 15 -19.85 24.18 19.21
C GLY A 15 -18.76 25.25 19.34
N LEU A 16 -17.53 24.85 19.71
CA LEU A 16 -16.39 25.74 19.94
C LEU A 16 -15.36 25.72 18.80
N ARG A 17 -15.48 24.79 17.83
CA ARG A 17 -14.47 24.59 16.77
C ARG A 17 -14.23 25.83 15.92
N ASN A 18 -15.23 26.68 15.71
CA ASN A 18 -15.14 27.94 14.96
C ASN A 18 -14.42 29.06 15.73
N HIS A 19 -14.16 28.90 17.03
CA HIS A 19 -13.53 29.92 17.87
C HIS A 19 -12.01 29.71 18.05
N ALA A 20 -11.45 28.60 17.55
CA ALA A 20 -10.04 28.26 17.72
C ALA A 20 -9.41 27.67 16.45
N GLY A 21 -8.16 28.03 16.18
CA GLY A 21 -7.28 27.31 15.28
C GLY A 21 -6.58 26.17 16.01
N LEU A 22 -6.29 25.06 15.33
CA LEU A 22 -5.49 23.97 15.88
C LEU A 22 -4.15 23.95 15.14
N VAL A 23 -3.05 24.12 15.88
CA VAL A 23 -1.69 23.97 15.37
C VAL A 23 -1.08 22.76 16.05
N VAL A 24 -0.49 21.86 15.28
CA VAL A 24 0.11 20.63 15.79
C VAL A 24 1.62 20.74 15.70
N GLU A 25 2.29 20.87 16.83
CA GLU A 25 3.73 20.74 16.94
C GLU A 25 4.06 19.33 17.45
N SER A 26 4.82 18.55 16.67
CA SER A 26 5.10 17.15 17.01
C SER A 26 6.36 16.64 16.31
N GLY A 27 7.08 15.72 16.97
CA GLY A 27 8.28 15.10 16.43
C GLY A 27 8.03 13.84 15.56
N ASP A 28 6.80 13.32 15.55
CA ASP A 28 6.47 12.08 14.82
C ASP A 28 6.08 12.30 13.33
N PRO A 29 5.29 13.33 12.97
CA PRO A 29 4.95 13.60 11.58
C PRO A 29 6.20 13.89 10.75
N ARG A 30 6.32 13.21 9.62
CA ARG A 30 7.49 13.31 8.73
C ARG A 30 7.18 12.98 7.27
N GLU A 31 6.10 12.26 7.01
CA GLU A 31 5.66 11.86 5.68
C GLU A 31 4.38 12.59 5.26
N VAL A 32 4.13 12.61 3.95
CA VAL A 32 2.91 13.17 3.34
C VAL A 32 1.63 12.64 3.99
N HIS A 33 1.58 11.33 4.29
CA HIS A 33 0.40 10.72 4.89
C HIS A 33 0.16 11.19 6.34
N HIS A 34 1.21 11.46 7.11
CA HIS A 34 1.08 12.03 8.46
C HIS A 34 0.50 13.45 8.41
N LEU A 35 0.94 14.26 7.44
CA LEU A 35 0.37 15.60 7.23
C LEU A 35 -1.10 15.51 6.77
N ALA A 36 -1.39 14.66 5.79
CA ALA A 36 -2.72 14.47 5.25
C ALA A 36 -3.73 14.00 6.30
N THR A 37 -3.34 13.10 7.20
CA THR A 37 -4.18 12.64 8.31
C THR A 37 -4.38 13.76 9.34
N LEU A 38 -3.32 14.44 9.79
CA LEU A 38 -3.46 15.55 10.74
C LEU A 38 -4.40 16.66 10.25
N VAL A 39 -4.24 17.09 9.00
CA VAL A 39 -5.13 18.09 8.39
C VAL A 39 -6.54 17.53 8.22
N GLY A 40 -6.66 16.31 7.70
CA GLY A 40 -7.95 15.62 7.52
C GLY A 40 -8.76 15.43 8.80
N TYR A 41 -8.08 15.40 9.96
CA TYR A 41 -8.69 15.34 11.29
C TYR A 41 -8.64 16.66 12.08
N GLY A 42 -8.43 17.79 11.38
CA GLY A 42 -8.79 19.11 11.88
C GLY A 42 -7.63 20.05 12.22
N ALA A 43 -6.37 19.64 12.02
CA ALA A 43 -5.22 20.55 12.13
C ALA A 43 -5.30 21.66 11.08
N GLY A 44 -5.05 22.90 11.49
CA GLY A 44 -4.91 24.06 10.60
C GLY A 44 -3.47 24.32 10.17
N ALA A 45 -2.49 23.89 10.98
CA ALA A 45 -1.07 23.91 10.64
C ALA A 45 -0.35 22.77 11.37
N VAL A 46 0.76 22.31 10.81
CA VAL A 46 1.61 21.26 11.39
C VAL A 46 3.06 21.74 11.38
N ASN A 47 3.71 21.68 12.54
CA ASN A 47 5.14 21.91 12.72
C ASN A 47 5.83 20.57 13.06
N PRO A 48 6.39 19.85 12.08
CA PRO A 48 7.10 18.60 12.27
C PRO A 48 8.54 18.86 12.76
N TYR A 49 8.70 19.46 13.95
CA TYR A 49 9.98 20.04 14.39
C TYR A 49 11.16 19.05 14.34
N LEU A 50 10.94 17.78 14.68
CA LEU A 50 12.00 16.78 14.70
C LEU A 50 12.43 16.35 13.30
N ALA A 51 11.53 16.43 12.31
CA ALA A 51 11.90 16.18 10.92
C ALA A 51 12.86 17.27 10.42
N TYR A 52 12.60 18.54 10.78
CA TYR A 52 13.51 19.65 10.46
C TYR A 52 14.89 19.45 11.13
N GLN A 53 14.91 19.16 12.43
CA GLN A 53 16.17 18.85 13.14
C GLN A 53 16.92 17.66 12.55
N THR A 54 16.19 16.62 12.10
CA THR A 54 16.80 15.48 11.42
C THR A 54 17.45 15.89 10.08
N ILE A 55 16.82 16.80 9.34
CA ILE A 55 17.39 17.33 8.08
C ILE A 55 18.65 18.14 8.39
N GLU A 56 18.60 19.02 9.38
CA GLU A 56 19.75 19.81 9.87
C GLU A 56 20.94 18.88 10.18
N ASP A 57 20.71 17.81 10.94
CA ASP A 57 21.73 16.82 11.29
C ASP A 57 22.27 16.05 10.06
N VAL A 58 21.40 15.69 9.10
CA VAL A 58 21.78 14.95 7.88
C VAL A 58 22.67 15.78 6.97
N VAL A 59 22.42 17.10 6.89
CA VAL A 59 23.21 18.01 6.05
C VAL A 59 24.39 18.64 6.80
N ALA A 60 24.56 18.36 8.10
CA ALA A 60 25.66 18.84 8.91
C ALA A 60 26.99 18.15 8.52
N GLY A 61 27.59 18.56 7.40
CA GLY A 61 28.85 18.04 6.91
C GLY A 61 29.47 18.89 5.80
N PRO A 62 30.78 18.75 5.53
CA PRO A 62 31.46 19.54 4.50
C PRO A 62 30.91 19.32 3.08
N ASP A 63 30.25 18.20 2.85
CA ASP A 63 29.58 17.85 1.58
C ASP A 63 28.04 17.91 1.70
N GLY A 64 27.51 18.51 2.77
CA GLY A 64 26.08 18.67 2.99
C GLY A 64 25.45 19.68 2.05
N ALA A 65 24.15 19.53 1.79
CA ALA A 65 23.37 20.56 1.12
C ALA A 65 23.22 21.81 2.00
N ASP A 66 22.83 22.94 1.40
CA ASP A 66 22.41 24.10 2.19
C ASP A 66 21.18 23.72 3.04
N GLU A 67 21.24 24.02 4.33
CA GLU A 67 20.21 23.64 5.31
C GLU A 67 18.85 24.26 4.98
N GLY A 68 18.83 25.54 4.61
CA GLY A 68 17.61 26.26 4.25
C GLY A 68 16.99 25.67 2.98
N GLU A 69 17.80 25.44 1.95
CA GLU A 69 17.34 24.80 0.72
C GLU A 69 16.82 23.38 0.96
N ALA A 70 17.45 22.60 1.85
CA ALA A 70 17.02 21.25 2.18
C ALA A 70 15.68 21.22 2.92
N ILE A 71 15.48 22.14 3.88
CA ILE A 71 14.20 22.30 4.59
C ILE A 71 13.10 22.78 3.64
N ASP A 72 13.38 23.76 2.79
CA ASP A 72 12.42 24.26 1.79
C ASP A 72 12.01 23.16 0.81
N ALA A 73 12.97 22.36 0.33
CA ALA A 73 12.69 21.22 -0.54
C ALA A 73 11.81 20.16 0.16
N TYR A 74 12.06 19.90 1.44
CA TYR A 74 11.24 18.99 2.24
C TYR A 74 9.80 19.51 2.42
N VAL A 75 9.64 20.79 2.77
CA VAL A 75 8.34 21.43 2.90
C VAL A 75 7.58 21.38 1.57
N HIS A 76 8.24 21.74 0.47
CA HIS A 76 7.64 21.69 -0.86
C HIS A 76 7.18 20.27 -1.24
N ALA A 77 7.98 19.24 -0.93
CA ALA A 77 7.60 17.86 -1.16
C ALA A 77 6.36 17.43 -0.34
N LEU A 78 6.22 17.90 0.90
CA LEU A 78 5.03 17.66 1.72
C LEU A 78 3.80 18.37 1.17
N GLU A 79 3.93 19.63 0.75
CA GLU A 79 2.86 20.42 0.14
C GLU A 79 2.35 19.76 -1.15
N ASP A 80 3.25 19.43 -2.06
CA ASP A 80 2.91 18.73 -3.31
C ASP A 80 2.27 17.36 -3.04
N GLY A 81 2.78 16.64 -2.05
CA GLY A 81 2.20 15.36 -1.62
C GLY A 81 0.79 15.50 -1.05
N LEU A 82 0.53 16.56 -0.28
CA LEU A 82 -0.79 16.86 0.27
C LEU A 82 -1.76 17.22 -0.88
N LEU A 83 -1.35 18.10 -1.80
CA LEU A 83 -2.13 18.45 -2.99
C LEU A 83 -2.45 17.21 -3.83
N LYS A 84 -1.49 16.32 -4.03
CA LYS A 84 -1.68 15.04 -4.73
C LYS A 84 -2.68 14.14 -3.99
N THR A 85 -2.63 14.10 -2.66
CA THR A 85 -3.56 13.31 -1.85
C THR A 85 -4.99 13.84 -1.96
N MET A 86 -5.18 15.16 -1.88
CA MET A 86 -6.47 15.83 -2.08
C MET A 86 -7.03 15.60 -3.49
N ALA A 87 -6.17 15.70 -4.51
CA ALA A 87 -6.54 15.54 -5.91
C ALA A 87 -7.08 14.13 -6.23
N LYS A 88 -6.68 13.08 -5.48
CA LYS A 88 -7.23 11.72 -5.65
C LYS A 88 -8.75 11.67 -5.46
N MET A 89 -9.31 12.57 -4.66
CA MET A 89 -10.75 12.70 -4.42
C MET A 89 -11.37 13.92 -5.10
N GLY A 90 -10.62 14.60 -5.97
CA GLY A 90 -11.08 15.80 -6.67
C GLY A 90 -11.22 17.04 -5.78
N ILE A 91 -10.55 17.07 -4.61
CA ILE A 91 -10.60 18.21 -3.69
C ILE A 91 -9.52 19.23 -4.07
N SER A 92 -9.92 20.49 -4.27
CA SER A 92 -9.03 21.55 -4.77
C SER A 92 -8.58 22.56 -3.71
N THR A 93 -9.14 22.55 -2.49
CA THR A 93 -8.78 23.52 -1.43
C THR A 93 -8.51 22.81 -0.11
N VAL A 94 -7.46 23.25 0.59
CA VAL A 94 -7.05 22.67 1.89
C VAL A 94 -8.12 22.93 2.94
N GLU A 95 -8.83 24.05 2.86
CA GLU A 95 -9.93 24.40 3.75
C GLU A 95 -11.08 23.40 3.68
N SER A 96 -11.36 22.86 2.49
CA SER A 96 -12.39 21.82 2.30
C SER A 96 -11.89 20.45 2.72
N TYR A 97 -10.59 20.19 2.62
CA TYR A 97 -9.98 18.93 3.03
C TYR A 97 -9.84 18.82 4.56
N ARG A 98 -9.63 19.96 5.24
CA ARG A 98 -9.41 20.01 6.69
C ARG A 98 -10.65 19.57 7.45
N GLY A 99 -10.52 18.51 8.25
CA GLY A 99 -11.62 17.92 9.00
C GLY A 99 -12.59 17.09 8.17
N ALA A 100 -12.32 16.86 6.87
CA ALA A 100 -13.21 16.12 5.99
C ALA A 100 -13.11 14.60 6.12
N GLN A 101 -12.13 14.08 6.88
CA GLN A 101 -11.97 12.66 7.19
C GLN A 101 -11.99 11.74 5.95
N ILE A 102 -11.19 12.08 4.94
CA ILE A 102 -11.08 11.33 3.69
C ILE A 102 -10.20 10.08 3.87
N PHE A 103 -10.60 9.23 4.83
CA PHE A 103 -9.86 8.06 5.29
C PHE A 103 -10.83 6.94 5.67
N GLU A 104 -10.34 5.70 5.62
CA GLU A 104 -11.00 4.52 6.16
C GLU A 104 -10.09 3.95 7.24
N ALA A 105 -10.65 3.66 8.42
CA ALA A 105 -9.92 3.02 9.51
C ALA A 105 -9.92 1.51 9.30
N VAL A 106 -8.75 0.89 9.53
CA VAL A 106 -8.57 -0.57 9.47
C VAL A 106 -7.83 -1.00 10.73
N GLY A 107 -8.41 -1.95 11.48
CA GLY A 107 -7.80 -2.51 12.68
C GLY A 107 -7.86 -1.62 13.91
N LEU A 108 -8.80 -0.68 13.99
CA LEU A 108 -9.13 0.07 15.21
C LEU A 108 -10.45 -0.47 15.78
N GLU A 109 -10.68 -0.34 17.08
CA GLU A 109 -12.00 -0.67 17.65
C GLU A 109 -13.03 0.44 17.36
N SER A 110 -14.29 0.06 17.16
CA SER A 110 -15.38 1.00 16.81
C SER A 110 -15.60 2.09 17.86
N ASP A 111 -15.53 1.76 19.16
CA ASP A 111 -15.74 2.74 20.24
C ASP A 111 -14.64 3.80 20.25
N PHE A 112 -13.39 3.41 19.96
CA PHE A 112 -12.27 4.34 19.82
C PHE A 112 -12.46 5.29 18.64
N VAL A 113 -12.89 4.77 17.49
CA VAL A 113 -13.20 5.61 16.31
C VAL A 113 -14.37 6.54 16.59
N ALA A 114 -15.43 6.05 17.24
CA ALA A 114 -16.59 6.86 17.61
C ALA A 114 -16.22 8.03 18.54
N GLU A 115 -15.31 7.82 19.50
CA GLU A 115 -14.90 8.87 20.43
C GLU A 115 -13.97 9.90 19.78
N TYR A 116 -12.92 9.43 19.09
CA TYR A 116 -11.78 10.27 18.68
C TYR A 116 -11.77 10.67 17.20
N PHE A 117 -12.52 9.97 16.36
CA PHE A 117 -12.52 10.11 14.89
C PHE A 117 -13.94 9.98 14.31
N GLU A 118 -14.94 10.44 15.07
CA GLU A 118 -16.37 10.29 14.80
C GLU A 118 -16.71 10.58 13.34
N GLY A 119 -17.36 9.63 12.66
CA GLY A 119 -17.72 9.72 11.23
C GLY A 119 -16.77 8.99 10.26
N THR A 120 -15.62 8.51 10.73
CA THR A 120 -14.69 7.69 9.92
C THR A 120 -15.27 6.29 9.69
N GLU A 121 -15.26 5.81 8.45
CA GLU A 121 -15.67 4.44 8.09
C GLU A 121 -14.71 3.42 8.72
N ILE A 122 -15.27 2.35 9.30
CA ILE A 122 -14.53 1.25 9.90
C ILE A 122 -15.24 -0.07 9.60
N ARG A 123 -14.58 -0.98 8.87
CA ARG A 123 -15.14 -2.28 8.47
C ARG A 123 -14.53 -3.46 9.19
N THR A 124 -13.44 -3.22 9.89
CA THR A 124 -12.69 -4.23 10.65
C THR A 124 -12.38 -3.66 12.01
N GLU A 125 -12.87 -4.34 13.05
CA GLU A 125 -12.50 -4.07 14.44
C GLU A 125 -10.99 -4.31 14.66
N GLY A 126 -10.48 -3.84 15.78
CA GLY A 126 -9.11 -4.09 16.17
C GLY A 126 -8.75 -3.47 17.51
N ILE A 127 -7.68 -2.68 17.52
CA ILE A 127 -7.07 -2.22 18.76
C ILE A 127 -7.69 -0.93 19.30
N GLY A 128 -7.71 -0.82 20.62
CA GLY A 128 -8.10 0.36 21.38
C GLY A 128 -6.93 1.10 22.02
N LEU A 129 -7.25 1.98 22.98
CA LEU A 129 -6.26 2.79 23.70
C LEU A 129 -5.19 1.95 24.42
N ASP A 130 -5.59 0.87 25.09
CA ASP A 130 -4.68 0.09 25.92
C ASP A 130 -3.50 -0.47 25.12
N VAL A 131 -3.76 -0.99 23.92
CA VAL A 131 -2.74 -1.54 23.02
C VAL A 131 -1.90 -0.43 22.38
N ILE A 132 -2.53 0.71 22.03
CA ILE A 132 -1.81 1.89 21.51
C ILE A 132 -0.84 2.43 22.58
N GLU A 133 -1.27 2.48 23.84
CA GLU A 133 -0.43 2.89 24.96
C GLU A 133 0.73 1.90 25.17
N GLU A 134 0.48 0.59 25.15
CA GLU A 134 1.51 -0.43 25.29
C GLU A 134 2.61 -0.31 24.21
N ASP A 135 2.23 -0.14 22.94
CA ASP A 135 3.18 0.06 21.83
C ASP A 135 3.98 1.36 22.01
N LEU A 136 3.32 2.46 22.38
CA LEU A 136 4.00 3.73 22.66
C LEU A 136 4.99 3.63 23.81
N LEU A 137 4.62 2.97 24.91
CA LEU A 137 5.49 2.76 26.07
C LEU A 137 6.67 1.84 25.73
N THR A 138 6.48 0.86 24.85
CA THR A 138 7.55 -0.02 24.36
C THR A 138 8.60 0.77 23.58
N ARG A 139 8.17 1.61 22.64
CA ARG A 139 9.06 2.51 21.87
C ARG A 139 9.76 3.52 22.77
N HIS A 140 9.03 4.08 23.74
CA HIS A 140 9.58 4.98 24.74
C HIS A 140 10.68 4.30 25.57
N ALA A 141 10.43 3.10 26.10
CA ALA A 141 11.43 2.35 26.88
C ALA A 141 12.70 2.05 26.08
N ALA A 142 12.57 1.73 24.78
CA ALA A 142 13.71 1.54 23.89
C ALA A 142 14.51 2.84 23.67
N ALA A 143 13.81 3.96 23.41
CA ALA A 143 14.44 5.26 23.14
C ALA A 143 15.12 5.89 24.37
N PHE A 144 14.61 5.61 25.58
CA PHE A 144 15.18 6.10 26.85
C PHE A 144 16.04 5.05 27.58
N GLY A 145 16.37 3.94 26.90
CA GLY A 145 17.28 2.92 27.40
C GLY A 145 18.75 3.37 27.39
N ALA A 146 19.66 2.47 27.78
CA ALA A 146 21.08 2.79 27.93
C ALA A 146 21.84 3.01 26.61
N ASP A 147 21.36 2.44 25.50
CA ASP A 147 21.98 2.52 24.17
C ASP A 147 20.88 2.60 23.09
N PRO A 148 20.20 3.76 22.96
CA PRO A 148 19.11 3.91 22.02
C PRO A 148 19.64 3.86 20.59
N LYS A 149 19.07 2.98 19.79
CA LYS A 149 19.40 2.81 18.38
C LYS A 149 18.14 2.82 17.54
N LEU A 150 18.21 3.53 16.42
CA LEU A 150 17.18 3.45 15.40
C LEU A 150 17.19 2.05 14.80
N GLU A 151 16.06 1.36 14.91
CA GLU A 151 15.89 0.04 14.35
C GLU A 151 15.73 0.11 12.82
N ARG A 152 16.43 -0.76 12.09
CA ARG A 152 16.25 -0.91 10.65
C ARG A 152 15.10 -1.87 10.38
N GLN A 153 13.88 -1.35 10.44
CA GLN A 153 12.66 -2.15 10.33
C GLN A 153 12.46 -2.83 8.96
N GLY A 154 12.98 -2.26 7.86
CA GLY A 154 12.79 -2.85 6.53
C GLY A 154 11.33 -2.78 6.04
N GLU A 155 10.63 -1.69 6.34
CA GLU A 155 9.23 -1.48 5.93
C GLU A 155 9.06 -1.46 4.41
N TYR A 156 9.90 -0.71 3.72
CA TYR A 156 9.85 -0.54 2.26
C TYR A 156 10.59 -1.63 1.47
N GLU A 157 11.58 -2.28 2.08
CA GLU A 157 12.42 -3.27 1.42
C GLU A 157 12.71 -4.44 2.36
N ASN A 158 12.70 -5.66 1.82
CA ASN A 158 13.06 -6.85 2.59
C ASN A 158 14.50 -6.74 3.14
N ARG A 159 14.66 -6.99 4.44
CA ARG A 159 15.95 -7.05 5.13
C ARG A 159 15.99 -8.30 6.00
N SER A 160 17.18 -8.88 6.15
CA SER A 160 17.35 -10.13 6.91
C SER A 160 16.94 -10.02 8.39
N ALA A 161 16.99 -8.83 8.97
CA ALA A 161 16.60 -8.54 10.35
C ALA A 161 15.41 -7.57 10.44
N GLY A 162 14.70 -7.34 9.33
CA GLY A 162 13.54 -6.45 9.29
C GLY A 162 12.23 -7.21 9.50
N ILE A 163 11.12 -6.49 9.30
CA ILE A 163 9.80 -7.07 9.20
C ILE A 163 9.78 -8.11 8.08
N HIS A 164 8.88 -9.07 8.22
CA HIS A 164 8.72 -10.11 7.21
C HIS A 164 7.95 -9.58 6.00
N HIS A 165 8.40 -9.98 4.81
CA HIS A 165 7.74 -9.67 3.55
C HIS A 165 7.17 -10.94 2.95
N GLY A 166 5.96 -10.85 2.36
CA GLY A 166 5.37 -11.98 1.62
C GLY A 166 6.26 -12.42 0.45
N TRP A 167 6.85 -11.45 -0.24
CA TRP A 167 7.91 -11.67 -1.21
C TRP A 167 9.28 -11.44 -0.55
N ASN A 168 10.03 -12.51 -0.39
CA ASN A 168 11.36 -12.50 0.22
C ASN A 168 12.28 -13.48 -0.54
N PRO A 169 13.60 -13.47 -0.29
CA PRO A 169 14.54 -14.32 -1.03
C PRO A 169 14.16 -15.81 -1.01
N GLN A 170 13.58 -16.30 0.09
CA GLN A 170 13.17 -17.70 0.21
C GLN A 170 11.93 -18.01 -0.62
N THR A 171 10.87 -17.20 -0.53
CA THR A 171 9.63 -17.43 -1.31
C THR A 171 9.89 -17.26 -2.81
N VAL A 172 10.62 -16.22 -3.21
CA VAL A 172 10.98 -15.97 -4.61
C VAL A 172 11.89 -17.08 -5.15
N GLY A 173 12.92 -17.47 -4.39
CA GLY A 173 13.85 -18.53 -4.80
C GLY A 173 13.16 -19.89 -4.97
N THR A 174 12.27 -20.25 -4.05
CA THR A 174 11.53 -21.52 -4.10
C THR A 174 10.59 -21.57 -5.29
N LEU A 175 9.84 -20.50 -5.55
CA LEU A 175 8.96 -20.40 -6.72
C LEU A 175 9.75 -20.47 -8.04
N GLN A 176 10.88 -19.75 -8.14
CA GLN A 176 11.70 -19.78 -9.35
C GLN A 176 12.28 -21.17 -9.62
N GLN A 177 12.67 -21.90 -8.57
CA GLN A 177 13.15 -23.28 -8.70
C GLN A 177 12.04 -24.21 -9.17
N SER A 178 10.85 -24.13 -8.57
CA SER A 178 9.72 -25.01 -8.90
C SER A 178 9.31 -24.87 -10.37
N VAL A 179 9.14 -23.63 -10.86
CA VAL A 179 8.70 -23.40 -12.25
C VAL A 179 9.76 -23.74 -13.29
N ARG A 180 11.06 -23.54 -12.98
CA ARG A 180 12.15 -23.88 -13.90
C ARG A 180 12.37 -25.39 -14.00
N ALA A 181 12.16 -26.12 -12.91
CA ALA A 181 12.31 -27.57 -12.87
C ALA A 181 11.04 -28.33 -13.30
N GLY A 182 9.87 -27.65 -13.33
CA GLY A 182 8.58 -28.33 -13.50
C GLY A 182 8.20 -29.19 -12.30
N ASP A 183 8.65 -28.82 -11.10
CA ASP A 183 8.50 -29.60 -9.88
C ASP A 183 7.31 -29.10 -9.05
N TYR A 184 6.24 -29.90 -9.02
CA TYR A 184 5.02 -29.58 -8.28
C TYR A 184 5.17 -29.71 -6.76
N GLU A 185 5.99 -30.64 -6.27
CA GLU A 185 6.25 -30.76 -4.84
C GLU A 185 7.03 -29.54 -4.34
N LYS A 186 7.99 -29.05 -5.15
CA LYS A 186 8.66 -27.78 -4.87
C LYS A 186 7.71 -26.58 -4.89
N TYR A 187 6.69 -26.60 -5.74
CA TYR A 187 5.64 -25.58 -5.72
C TYR A 187 4.79 -25.65 -4.45
N LYS A 188 4.47 -26.86 -3.94
CA LYS A 188 3.78 -27.01 -2.65
C LYS A 188 4.61 -26.45 -1.49
N GLU A 189 5.92 -26.62 -1.49
CA GLU A 189 6.80 -25.96 -0.52
C GLU A 189 6.66 -24.42 -0.58
N PHE A 190 6.66 -23.85 -1.79
CA PHE A 190 6.41 -22.42 -1.96
C PHE A 190 5.01 -22.01 -1.44
N ALA A 191 3.98 -22.79 -1.78
CA ALA A 191 2.61 -22.52 -1.35
C ALA A 191 2.49 -22.57 0.17
N GLU A 192 3.13 -23.52 0.83
CA GLU A 192 3.20 -23.60 2.29
C GLU A 192 3.92 -22.38 2.89
N LEU A 193 5.07 -21.96 2.35
CA LEU A 193 5.78 -20.75 2.83
C LEU A 193 4.94 -19.46 2.72
N VAL A 194 4.06 -19.37 1.72
CA VAL A 194 3.19 -18.21 1.52
C VAL A 194 1.91 -18.30 2.35
N ASN A 195 1.32 -19.49 2.45
CA ASN A 195 0.03 -19.75 3.09
C ASN A 195 0.14 -20.04 4.59
N ASP A 196 1.31 -20.44 5.09
CA ASP A 196 1.54 -20.58 6.53
C ASP A 196 1.47 -19.20 7.19
N GLN A 197 0.31 -18.93 7.76
CA GLN A 197 0.03 -17.73 8.55
C GLN A 197 0.01 -18.03 10.05
N SER A 198 0.43 -19.23 10.47
CA SER A 198 0.41 -19.66 11.89
C SER A 198 1.28 -18.78 12.79
N LYS A 199 2.26 -18.09 12.20
CA LYS A 199 3.17 -17.19 12.93
C LYS A 199 3.01 -15.72 12.53
N GLN A 200 2.59 -15.45 11.30
CA GLN A 200 2.60 -14.09 10.75
C GLN A 200 1.40 -13.87 9.82
N LEU A 201 0.37 -13.25 10.38
CA LEU A 201 -0.80 -12.79 9.64
C LEU A 201 -0.41 -11.59 8.77
N LYS A 202 -0.55 -11.73 7.44
CA LYS A 202 -0.10 -10.71 6.47
C LYS A 202 -1.24 -9.99 5.77
N ALA A 203 -2.39 -10.66 5.69
CA ALA A 203 -3.57 -10.19 4.99
C ALA A 203 -4.82 -10.73 5.68
N LEU A 204 -5.95 -10.01 5.56
CA LEU A 204 -7.22 -10.39 6.20
C LEU A 204 -7.67 -11.81 5.86
N ARG A 205 -7.39 -12.31 4.64
CA ARG A 205 -7.70 -13.70 4.26
C ARG A 205 -7.02 -14.76 5.13
N GLY A 206 -5.94 -14.42 5.83
CA GLY A 206 -5.27 -15.30 6.79
C GLY A 206 -6.02 -15.51 8.09
N LEU A 207 -7.01 -14.67 8.37
CA LEU A 207 -7.92 -14.81 9.50
C LEU A 207 -9.11 -15.73 9.16
N LEU A 208 -9.19 -16.22 7.93
CA LEU A 208 -10.28 -17.05 7.44
C LEU A 208 -9.80 -18.50 7.32
N GLU A 209 -10.68 -19.42 7.68
CA GLU A 209 -10.53 -20.85 7.41
C GLU A 209 -11.69 -21.34 6.56
N PHE A 210 -11.46 -22.43 5.82
CA PHE A 210 -12.52 -23.12 5.11
C PHE A 210 -13.26 -24.03 6.09
N ASP A 211 -14.47 -23.65 6.47
CA ASP A 211 -15.40 -24.50 7.20
C ASP A 211 -16.38 -25.13 6.20
N SER A 212 -16.33 -26.45 6.06
CA SER A 212 -17.13 -27.21 5.11
C SER A 212 -17.70 -28.45 5.77
N ASP A 213 -19.02 -28.61 5.66
CA ASP A 213 -19.78 -29.79 6.08
C ASP A 213 -19.83 -30.90 5.02
N ARG A 214 -19.24 -30.66 3.84
CA ARG A 214 -19.20 -31.61 2.72
C ARG A 214 -18.05 -32.59 2.86
N GLU A 215 -18.33 -33.86 2.55
CA GLU A 215 -17.31 -34.89 2.40
C GLU A 215 -16.32 -34.54 1.26
N PRO A 216 -15.02 -34.83 1.44
CA PRO A 216 -14.04 -34.70 0.37
C PRO A 216 -14.43 -35.57 -0.84
N VAL A 217 -14.27 -35.01 -2.03
CA VAL A 217 -14.46 -35.72 -3.31
C VAL A 217 -13.11 -36.18 -3.86
N ASP A 218 -13.11 -37.13 -4.80
CA ASP A 218 -11.90 -37.47 -5.53
C ASP A 218 -11.42 -36.26 -6.36
N ILE A 219 -10.11 -36.08 -6.52
CA ILE A 219 -9.55 -35.00 -7.33
C ILE A 219 -9.99 -35.12 -8.79
N ASP A 220 -10.23 -36.35 -9.26
CA ASP A 220 -10.72 -36.62 -10.61
C ASP A 220 -12.18 -36.14 -10.84
N GLU A 221 -12.92 -35.85 -9.76
CA GLU A 221 -14.26 -35.24 -9.83
C GLU A 221 -14.21 -33.70 -9.85
N VAL A 222 -13.06 -33.10 -9.57
CA VAL A 222 -12.86 -31.65 -9.61
C VAL A 222 -12.72 -31.20 -11.05
N GLU A 223 -13.14 -29.96 -11.31
CA GLU A 223 -12.97 -29.33 -12.61
C GLU A 223 -11.50 -29.41 -13.09
N PRO A 224 -11.25 -29.79 -14.36
CA PRO A 224 -9.90 -29.97 -14.87
C PRO A 224 -9.13 -28.65 -14.95
N VAL A 225 -7.80 -28.76 -14.92
CA VAL A 225 -6.89 -27.60 -14.91
C VAL A 225 -7.11 -26.71 -16.15
N GLU A 226 -7.34 -27.32 -17.31
CA GLU A 226 -7.56 -26.64 -18.58
C GLU A 226 -8.75 -25.69 -18.53
N ASP A 227 -9.79 -26.01 -17.74
CA ASP A 227 -10.95 -25.15 -17.54
C ASP A 227 -10.69 -24.10 -16.46
N ILE A 228 -9.99 -24.47 -15.38
CA ILE A 228 -9.65 -23.55 -14.28
C ILE A 228 -8.79 -22.38 -14.76
N VAL A 229 -7.74 -22.65 -15.54
CA VAL A 229 -6.76 -21.63 -15.96
C VAL A 229 -7.36 -20.56 -16.88
N THR A 230 -8.51 -20.84 -17.52
CA THR A 230 -9.24 -19.84 -18.33
C THR A 230 -9.74 -18.65 -17.49
N ARG A 231 -9.87 -18.85 -16.17
CA ARG A 231 -10.25 -17.80 -15.22
C ARG A 231 -9.08 -16.90 -14.82
N PHE A 232 -7.84 -17.32 -15.08
CA PHE A 232 -6.66 -16.57 -14.69
C PHE A 232 -6.40 -15.42 -15.65
N SER A 233 -5.89 -14.33 -15.09
CA SER A 233 -5.45 -13.17 -15.85
C SER A 233 -4.12 -12.68 -15.33
N THR A 234 -3.19 -12.33 -16.24
CA THR A 234 -2.01 -11.57 -15.85
C THR A 234 -2.43 -10.15 -15.49
N ALA A 235 -1.75 -9.55 -14.51
CA ALA A 235 -1.93 -8.13 -14.20
C ALA A 235 -1.70 -7.26 -15.44
N ALA A 236 -2.39 -6.12 -15.49
CA ALA A 236 -2.24 -5.11 -16.53
C ALA A 236 -0.93 -4.34 -16.32
N MET A 237 0.16 -4.84 -16.90
CA MET A 237 1.49 -4.26 -16.78
C MET A 237 1.89 -3.66 -18.12
N SER A 238 2.16 -2.36 -18.17
CA SER A 238 2.40 -1.64 -19.42
C SER A 238 3.72 -2.05 -20.09
N LEU A 239 3.69 -2.10 -21.43
CA LEU A 239 4.89 -2.04 -22.24
C LEU A 239 5.59 -0.69 -21.97
N GLY A 240 6.80 -0.73 -21.42
CA GLY A 240 7.52 0.44 -20.91
C GLY A 240 7.82 0.36 -19.42
N SER A 241 6.91 -0.21 -18.62
CA SER A 241 7.24 -0.67 -17.25
C SER A 241 7.91 -2.05 -17.27
N LEU A 242 7.51 -2.91 -18.21
CA LEU A 242 8.19 -4.16 -18.53
C LEU A 242 8.99 -4.04 -19.82
N SER A 243 10.00 -4.91 -19.95
CA SER A 243 10.66 -5.10 -21.24
C SER A 243 9.70 -5.73 -22.25
N PRO A 244 9.90 -5.51 -23.56
CA PRO A 244 9.11 -6.16 -24.61
C PRO A 244 9.07 -7.69 -24.46
N GLU A 245 10.20 -8.31 -24.14
CA GLU A 245 10.33 -9.77 -23.98
C GLU A 245 9.47 -10.29 -22.83
N ALA A 246 9.48 -9.59 -21.68
CA ALA A 246 8.68 -9.98 -20.52
C ALA A 246 7.17 -9.82 -20.80
N HIS A 247 6.80 -8.72 -21.47
CA HIS A 247 5.41 -8.45 -21.83
C HIS A 247 4.88 -9.47 -22.85
N GLU A 248 5.65 -9.76 -23.91
CA GLU A 248 5.27 -10.77 -24.91
C GLU A 248 5.17 -12.16 -24.29
N ASN A 249 6.12 -12.54 -23.42
CA ASN A 249 6.12 -13.84 -22.74
C ASN A 249 4.83 -14.08 -21.95
N ASN A 250 4.32 -13.06 -21.25
CA ASN A 250 3.05 -13.14 -20.53
C ASN A 250 1.87 -13.39 -21.49
N SER A 251 1.79 -12.65 -22.59
CA SER A 251 0.70 -12.84 -23.57
C SER A 251 0.73 -14.21 -24.23
N ILE A 252 1.91 -14.68 -24.65
CA ILE A 252 2.11 -16.00 -25.24
C ILE A 252 1.66 -17.08 -24.25
N ALA A 253 2.10 -16.99 -22.98
CA ALA A 253 1.74 -17.97 -21.96
C ALA A 253 0.21 -18.04 -21.74
N MET A 254 -0.44 -16.89 -21.59
CA MET A 254 -1.89 -16.85 -21.36
C MET A 254 -2.69 -17.33 -22.57
N ASN A 255 -2.28 -16.95 -23.78
CA ASN A 255 -2.94 -17.40 -25.00
C ASN A 255 -2.86 -18.92 -25.18
N ARG A 256 -1.71 -19.54 -24.85
CA ARG A 256 -1.54 -21.00 -24.92
C ARG A 256 -2.43 -21.76 -23.96
N ILE A 257 -2.67 -21.22 -22.78
CA ILE A 257 -3.51 -21.86 -21.75
C ILE A 257 -4.98 -21.40 -21.80
N GLY A 258 -5.36 -20.56 -22.77
CA GLY A 258 -6.73 -20.04 -22.89
C GLY A 258 -7.12 -19.03 -21.80
N GLY A 259 -6.16 -18.48 -21.06
CA GLY A 259 -6.39 -17.45 -20.06
C GLY A 259 -6.32 -16.04 -20.65
N LYS A 260 -6.26 -15.02 -19.77
CA LYS A 260 -6.31 -13.60 -20.18
C LYS A 260 -4.99 -12.87 -19.96
N SER A 261 -4.47 -12.21 -21.00
CA SER A 261 -3.34 -11.29 -20.89
C SER A 261 -3.78 -9.86 -21.19
N ASN A 262 -3.27 -8.91 -20.42
CA ASN A 262 -3.66 -7.51 -20.49
C ASN A 262 -2.49 -6.65 -20.99
N SER A 263 -2.74 -5.77 -21.97
CA SER A 263 -1.74 -4.88 -22.58
C SER A 263 -1.18 -3.80 -21.64
N GLY A 264 -1.86 -3.53 -20.52
CA GLY A 264 -1.53 -2.41 -19.66
C GLY A 264 -1.75 -1.05 -20.34
N GLU A 265 -1.28 0.01 -19.69
CA GLU A 265 -1.57 1.39 -20.08
C GLU A 265 -0.78 1.90 -21.28
N GLY A 266 0.27 1.20 -21.70
CA GLY A 266 1.24 1.66 -22.71
C GLY A 266 0.81 1.44 -24.16
N GLY A 267 -0.34 0.80 -24.37
CA GLY A 267 -0.75 0.31 -25.68
C GLY A 267 -0.02 -0.95 -26.10
N GLU A 268 -0.24 -1.37 -27.35
CA GLU A 268 0.35 -2.60 -27.88
C GLU A 268 0.79 -2.40 -29.34
N PRO A 269 2.02 -2.84 -29.71
CA PRO A 269 2.51 -2.74 -31.07
C PRO A 269 1.62 -3.49 -32.08
N PRO A 270 1.18 -2.87 -33.20
CA PRO A 270 0.27 -3.49 -34.15
C PRO A 270 0.75 -4.79 -34.78
N GLU A 271 2.07 -5.00 -34.86
CA GLU A 271 2.69 -6.23 -35.37
C GLU A 271 2.39 -7.47 -34.51
N ARG A 272 1.91 -7.28 -33.27
CA ARG A 272 1.48 -8.39 -32.41
C ARG A 272 0.06 -8.85 -32.72
N PHE A 273 -0.77 -8.02 -33.35
CA PHE A 273 -2.17 -8.34 -33.59
C PHE A 273 -2.32 -9.52 -34.55
N GLY A 274 -3.21 -10.45 -34.23
CA GLY A 274 -3.40 -11.70 -34.95
C GLY A 274 -2.27 -12.71 -34.76
N THR A 275 -1.36 -12.49 -33.81
CA THR A 275 -0.27 -13.42 -33.47
C THR A 275 -0.44 -13.97 -32.06
N GLU A 276 0.32 -15.01 -31.71
CA GLU A 276 0.33 -15.56 -30.33
C GLU A 276 0.82 -14.55 -29.29
N LYS A 277 1.48 -13.46 -29.72
CA LYS A 277 1.94 -12.38 -28.85
C LYS A 277 0.85 -11.38 -28.51
N GLU A 278 -0.35 -11.47 -29.09
CA GLU A 278 -1.40 -10.51 -28.84
C GLU A 278 -1.95 -10.59 -27.41
N CYS A 279 -2.10 -9.46 -26.70
CA CYS A 279 -2.90 -9.43 -25.48
C CYS A 279 -4.40 -9.50 -25.80
N ASN A 280 -5.14 -10.44 -25.24
CA ASN A 280 -6.60 -10.57 -25.45
C ASN A 280 -7.44 -9.69 -24.51
N VAL A 281 -6.80 -8.79 -23.76
CA VAL A 281 -7.45 -7.72 -23.01
C VAL A 281 -6.67 -6.43 -23.27
N LYS A 282 -7.37 -5.40 -23.75
CA LYS A 282 -6.79 -4.09 -24.08
C LYS A 282 -7.24 -3.05 -23.06
N GLN A 283 -6.29 -2.39 -22.38
CA GLN A 283 -6.62 -1.35 -21.40
C GLN A 283 -6.81 0.02 -22.07
N VAL A 284 -7.73 0.82 -21.52
CA VAL A 284 -7.94 2.23 -21.86
C VAL A 284 -7.74 3.07 -20.59
N ALA A 285 -6.54 3.60 -20.38
CA ALA A 285 -6.16 4.41 -19.22
C ALA A 285 -6.23 5.92 -19.50
N SER A 286 -6.08 6.77 -18.48
CA SER A 286 -6.26 8.24 -18.57
C SER A 286 -5.46 8.90 -19.69
N GLY A 287 -4.20 8.48 -19.88
CA GLY A 287 -3.32 9.00 -20.94
C GLY A 287 -3.66 8.51 -22.35
N ARG A 288 -4.51 7.47 -22.48
CA ARG A 288 -4.92 6.86 -23.76
C ARG A 288 -3.73 6.48 -24.67
N PHE A 289 -2.59 6.10 -24.08
CA PHE A 289 -1.42 5.70 -24.86
C PHE A 289 -1.71 4.47 -25.72
N GLY A 290 -1.33 4.53 -27.00
CA GLY A 290 -1.55 3.47 -27.99
C GLY A 290 -3.01 3.09 -28.26
N VAL A 291 -3.98 3.85 -27.73
CA VAL A 291 -5.41 3.61 -27.98
C VAL A 291 -5.77 4.09 -29.39
N THR A 292 -5.93 3.12 -30.30
CA THR A 292 -6.33 3.35 -31.70
C THR A 292 -7.58 2.54 -32.04
N SER A 293 -8.25 2.84 -33.16
CA SER A 293 -9.39 2.05 -33.62
C SER A 293 -9.02 0.58 -33.83
N HIS A 294 -7.85 0.30 -34.41
CA HIS A 294 -7.34 -1.06 -34.61
C HIS A 294 -7.10 -1.75 -33.27
N TYR A 295 -6.39 -1.10 -32.35
CA TYR A 295 -6.14 -1.62 -31.00
C TYR A 295 -7.45 -1.99 -30.27
N LEU A 296 -8.47 -1.13 -30.33
CA LEU A 296 -9.77 -1.40 -29.71
C LEU A 296 -10.53 -2.55 -30.37
N SER A 297 -10.41 -2.71 -31.70
CA SER A 297 -11.04 -3.81 -32.43
C SER A 297 -10.33 -5.15 -32.27
N SER A 298 -9.09 -5.16 -31.76
CA SER A 298 -8.27 -6.35 -31.56
C SER A 298 -8.31 -6.89 -30.12
N ALA A 299 -9.26 -6.43 -29.31
CA ALA A 299 -9.50 -6.95 -27.96
C ALA A 299 -10.28 -8.26 -27.98
#